data_AF-A0A950T1U6-F1
#
_entry.id   AF-A0A950T1U6-F1
#
_cell.length_a   1.000
_cell.length_b   1.000
_cell.length_c   1.000
_cell.angle_alpha   90.00
_cell.angle_beta   90.00
_cell.angle_gamma   90.00
#
_symmetry.space_group_name_H-M   'P 1'
#
loop_
_entity.id
_entity.type
_entity.pdbx_description
1 polymer ?
#
loop_
_entity_poly.entity_id
_entity_poly.type
_entity_poly.pdbx_seq_one_letter_code
_entity_poly.pdbx_strand_id
1 'polypeptide(L)'
;MNLLVFLIIIATVVNGMLAGVNVEGSLVKLPARRRIGAVAYATFARGNDLGNGLVVYATWAQSASLLTLLATVVAYAEHQPFSLLLPLSIAALLTLGRYYATSKAAPVMLSLRKTPDDEAILAAKLDKFERWSAVRTTCMGLIFLTLMWALLIAH
;
A
#
# COMPACT_ATOMS: atom_id res chain seq x y z
N MET A 1 -16.95 23.05 4.48
CA MET A 1 -15.99 21.98 4.86
C MET A 1 -14.61 22.60 4.83
N ASN A 2 -13.88 22.59 5.96
CA ASN A 2 -12.51 23.14 5.99
C ASN A 2 -11.56 22.26 5.14
N LEU A 3 -10.50 22.85 4.59
CA LEU A 3 -9.49 22.20 3.76
C LEU A 3 -8.96 20.91 4.40
N LEU A 4 -8.68 20.93 5.71
CA LEU A 4 -8.20 19.75 6.43
C LEU A 4 -9.18 18.57 6.35
N VAL A 5 -10.47 18.81 6.61
CA VAL A 5 -11.50 17.75 6.56
C VAL A 5 -11.61 17.19 5.14
N PHE A 6 -11.56 18.05 4.12
CA PHE A 6 -11.53 17.61 2.73
C PHE A 6 -10.31 16.70 2.45
N LEU A 7 -9.12 17.10 2.91
CA LEU A 7 -7.90 16.29 2.75
C LEU A 7 -8.01 14.94 3.47
N ILE A 8 -8.56 14.90 4.69
CA ILE A 8 -8.75 13.66 5.45
C ILE A 8 -9.74 12.73 4.72
N ILE A 9 -10.84 13.26 4.18
CA ILE A 9 -11.82 12.47 3.40
C ILE A 9 -11.16 11.87 2.17
N ILE A 10 -10.48 12.67 1.35
CA ILE A 10 -9.86 12.18 0.12
C ILE A 10 -8.71 11.21 0.45
N ALA A 11 -7.88 11.51 1.46
CA ALA A 11 -6.84 10.60 1.94
C ALA A 11 -7.43 9.26 2.38
N THR A 12 -8.53 9.28 3.12
CA THR A 12 -9.25 8.08 3.57
C THR A 12 -9.72 7.25 2.39
N VAL A 13 -10.44 7.85 1.44
CA VAL A 13 -10.99 7.13 0.28
C VAL A 13 -9.87 6.49 -0.54
N VAL A 14 -8.84 7.26 -0.87
CA VAL A 14 -7.71 6.78 -1.69
C VAL A 14 -6.93 5.68 -0.97
N ASN A 15 -6.67 5.81 0.33
CA ASN A 15 -5.99 4.78 1.12
C ASN A 15 -6.87 3.55 1.35
N GLY A 16 -8.18 3.70 1.53
CA GLY A 16 -9.12 2.59 1.71
C GLY A 16 -9.19 1.71 0.48
N MET A 17 -9.30 2.32 -0.71
CA MET A 17 -9.22 1.56 -1.97
C MET A 17 -7.86 0.88 -2.15
N LEU A 18 -6.75 1.58 -1.85
CA LEU A 18 -5.40 1.01 -1.93
C LEU A 18 -5.24 -0.18 -0.96
N ALA A 19 -5.72 -0.05 0.27
CA ALA A 19 -5.71 -1.12 1.26
C ALA A 19 -6.54 -2.32 0.78
N GLY A 20 -7.74 -2.09 0.24
CA GLY A 20 -8.58 -3.14 -0.32
C GLY A 20 -7.89 -3.95 -1.42
N VAL A 21 -7.27 -3.28 -2.40
CA VAL A 21 -6.51 -3.94 -3.47
C VAL A 21 -5.33 -4.76 -2.92
N ASN A 22 -4.64 -4.26 -1.90
CA ASN A 22 -3.51 -4.99 -1.30
C ASN A 22 -3.95 -6.17 -0.44
N VAL A 23 -5.09 -6.05 0.27
CA VAL A 23 -5.70 -7.16 1.02
C VAL A 23 -6.13 -8.27 0.08
N GLU A 24 -6.83 -7.93 -1.02
CA GLU A 24 -7.18 -8.91 -2.06
C GLU A 24 -5.93 -9.56 -2.67
N GLY A 25 -4.91 -8.76 -2.98
CA GLY A 25 -3.63 -9.28 -3.47
C GLY A 25 -2.97 -10.26 -2.49
N SER A 26 -2.96 -9.95 -1.19
CA SER A 26 -2.30 -10.75 -0.16
C SER A 26 -3.08 -11.99 0.25
N LEU A 27 -4.41 -11.93 0.28
CA LEU A 27 -5.26 -13.02 0.76
C LEU A 27 -5.81 -13.91 -0.35
N VAL A 28 -5.92 -13.39 -1.58
CA VAL A 28 -6.55 -14.11 -2.70
C VAL A 28 -5.52 -14.41 -3.77
N LYS A 29 -4.91 -13.38 -4.39
CA LYS A 29 -4.03 -13.57 -5.55
C LYS A 29 -2.74 -14.31 -5.19
N LEU A 30 -2.04 -13.85 -4.16
CA LEU A 30 -0.77 -14.45 -3.77
C LEU A 30 -0.92 -15.93 -3.35
N PRO A 31 -1.91 -16.33 -2.54
CA PRO A 31 -2.12 -17.75 -2.24
C PRO A 31 -2.51 -18.60 -3.45
N ALA A 32 -3.20 -18.03 -4.45
CA ALA A 32 -3.58 -18.76 -5.67
C ALA A 32 -2.36 -19.30 -6.44
N ARG A 33 -1.19 -18.66 -6.33
CA ARG A 33 0.07 -19.15 -6.93
C ARG A 33 0.41 -20.58 -6.52
N ARG A 34 0.04 -21.00 -5.30
CA ARG A 34 0.30 -22.36 -4.79
C ARG A 34 -0.59 -23.41 -5.46
N ARG A 35 -1.68 -22.99 -6.12
CA ARG A 35 -2.61 -23.88 -6.83
C ARG A 35 -2.34 -23.94 -8.33
N ILE A 36 -1.91 -22.82 -8.93
CA ILE A 36 -1.71 -22.71 -10.38
C ILE A 36 -0.23 -22.86 -10.80
N GLY A 37 0.70 -22.87 -9.85
CA GLY A 37 2.15 -22.89 -10.10
C GLY A 37 2.77 -21.49 -10.14
N ALA A 38 4.06 -21.42 -9.80
CA ALA A 38 4.85 -20.20 -9.75
C ALA A 38 5.11 -19.62 -11.14
N VAL A 39 5.34 -20.46 -12.17
CA VAL A 39 5.47 -20.01 -13.56
C VAL A 39 4.18 -19.33 -14.06
N ALA A 40 3.03 -19.96 -13.85
CA ALA A 40 1.74 -19.39 -14.28
C ALA A 40 1.46 -18.05 -13.57
N TYR A 41 1.70 -17.99 -12.26
CA TYR A 41 1.57 -16.75 -11.50
C TYR A 41 2.57 -15.67 -11.95
N ALA A 42 3.83 -16.04 -12.23
CA ALA A 42 4.83 -15.09 -12.70
C ALA A 42 4.45 -14.49 -14.07
N THR A 43 3.90 -15.30 -14.97
CA THR A 43 3.36 -14.81 -16.25
C THR A 43 2.21 -13.84 -16.05
N PHE A 44 1.26 -14.15 -15.16
CA PHE A 44 0.21 -13.20 -14.76
C PHE A 44 0.81 -11.91 -14.18
N ALA A 45 1.75 -12.00 -13.24
CA ALA A 45 2.37 -10.83 -12.60
C ALA A 45 3.18 -9.97 -13.58
N ARG A 46 3.83 -10.57 -14.58
CA ARG A 46 4.51 -9.85 -15.66
C ARG A 46 3.52 -9.03 -16.50
N GLY A 47 2.34 -9.56 -16.80
CA GLY A 47 1.30 -8.84 -17.54
C GLY A 47 0.55 -7.81 -16.69
N ASN A 48 0.25 -8.14 -15.44
CA ASN A 48 -0.54 -7.32 -14.53
C ASN A 48 0.32 -6.27 -13.80
N ASP A 49 1.23 -6.73 -12.93
CA ASP A 49 2.00 -5.87 -12.03
C ASP A 49 3.14 -5.13 -12.74
N LEU A 50 3.79 -5.79 -13.71
CA LEU A 50 4.90 -5.20 -14.47
C LEU A 50 4.47 -4.59 -15.82
N GLY A 51 3.22 -4.83 -16.22
CA GLY A 51 2.56 -4.12 -17.31
C GLY A 51 1.92 -2.84 -16.79
N ASN A 52 0.60 -2.71 -16.90
CA ASN A 52 -0.13 -1.50 -16.50
C ASN A 52 0.02 -1.17 -15.02
N GLY A 53 0.13 -2.19 -14.16
CA GLY A 53 0.28 -2.03 -12.72
C GLY A 53 1.52 -1.23 -12.31
N LEU A 54 2.58 -1.23 -13.13
CA LEU A 54 3.81 -0.51 -12.82
C LEU A 54 3.57 0.98 -12.66
N VAL A 55 2.72 1.57 -13.52
CA VAL A 55 2.36 2.98 -13.46
C VAL A 55 1.18 3.20 -12.54
N VAL A 56 0.10 2.41 -12.70
CA VAL A 56 -1.16 2.61 -11.97
C VAL A 56 -0.99 2.46 -10.46
N TYR A 57 -0.29 1.41 -10.00
CA TYR A 57 -0.10 1.20 -8.57
C TYR A 57 0.89 2.20 -7.96
N ALA A 58 1.90 2.62 -8.73
CA ALA A 58 2.87 3.61 -8.27
C ALA A 58 2.25 4.99 -8.10
N THR A 59 1.47 5.47 -9.08
CA THR A 59 0.77 6.75 -8.98
C THR A 59 -0.22 6.75 -7.85
N TRP A 60 -1.03 5.69 -7.72
CA TRP A 60 -2.00 5.56 -6.63
C TRP A 60 -1.33 5.59 -5.25
N ALA A 61 -0.28 4.79 -5.05
CA ALA A 61 0.43 4.73 -3.78
C ALA A 61 1.11 6.08 -3.44
N GLN A 62 1.61 6.79 -4.44
CA GLN A 62 2.21 8.11 -4.24
C GLN A 62 1.16 9.15 -3.88
N SER A 63 0.02 9.21 -4.58
CA SER A 63 -1.10 10.10 -4.28
C SER A 63 -1.63 9.87 -2.86
N ALA A 64 -1.83 8.61 -2.46
CA ALA A 64 -2.27 8.25 -1.11
C ALA A 64 -1.33 8.80 -0.03
N SER A 65 -0.01 8.73 -0.27
CA SER A 65 1.01 9.19 0.67
C SER A 65 1.07 10.70 0.75
N LEU A 66 1.03 11.38 -0.41
CA LEU A 66 1.03 12.84 -0.47
C LEU A 66 -0.20 13.42 0.25
N LEU A 67 -1.39 12.85 0.03
CA LEU A 67 -2.60 13.28 0.71
C LEU A 67 -2.52 13.10 2.23
N THR A 68 -2.00 11.95 2.68
CA THR A 68 -1.83 11.66 4.12
C THR A 68 -0.85 12.65 4.75
N LEU A 69 0.32 12.85 4.15
CA LEU A 69 1.33 13.78 4.66
C LEU A 69 0.83 15.23 4.63
N LEU A 70 0.13 15.64 3.56
CA LEU A 70 -0.42 16.98 3.44
C LEU A 70 -1.48 17.25 4.51
N ALA A 71 -2.39 16.28 4.76
CA ALA A 71 -3.37 16.38 5.84
C ALA A 71 -2.69 16.55 7.20
N THR A 72 -1.63 15.76 7.48
CA THR A 72 -0.86 15.89 8.72
C THR A 72 -0.18 17.26 8.83
N VAL A 73 0.48 17.74 7.77
CA VAL A 73 1.15 19.06 7.76
C VAL A 73 0.14 20.20 7.98
N VAL A 74 -1.01 20.16 7.30
CA VAL A 74 -2.07 21.16 7.46
C VAL A 74 -2.61 21.13 8.89
N ALA A 75 -2.83 19.95 9.49
CA ALA A 75 -3.30 19.86 10.87
C ALA A 75 -2.30 20.47 11.87
N TYR A 76 -1.00 20.29 11.66
CA TYR A 76 0.03 20.96 12.47
C TYR A 76 0.06 22.47 12.26
N ALA A 77 -0.06 22.93 11.01
CA ALA A 77 -0.06 24.36 10.67
C ALA A 77 -1.31 25.09 11.21
N GLU A 78 -2.44 24.40 11.28
CA GLU A 78 -3.69 24.92 11.88
C GLU A 78 -3.75 24.76 13.40
N HIS A 79 -2.69 24.25 14.05
CA HIS A 79 -2.64 24.00 15.50
C HIS A 79 -3.82 23.17 16.03
N GLN A 80 -4.20 22.13 15.27
CA GLN A 80 -5.31 21.24 15.64
C GLN A 80 -5.03 20.52 16.98
N PRO A 81 -6.09 20.11 17.71
CA PRO A 81 -5.92 19.45 19.00
C PRO A 81 -5.18 18.12 18.86
N PHE A 82 -4.51 17.71 19.94
CA PHE A 82 -3.73 16.46 19.98
C PHE A 82 -4.55 15.23 19.60
N SER A 83 -5.86 15.22 19.90
CA SER A 83 -6.79 14.16 19.51
C SER A 83 -6.84 13.92 18.00
N LEU A 84 -6.67 14.96 17.18
CA LEU A 84 -6.63 14.86 15.72
C LEU A 84 -5.20 14.70 15.19
N LEU A 85 -4.22 15.35 15.82
CA LEU A 85 -2.81 15.21 15.42
C LEU A 85 -2.29 13.78 15.61
N LEU A 86 -2.67 13.10 16.69
CA LEU A 86 -2.22 11.75 17.00
C LEU A 86 -2.51 10.74 15.87
N PRO A 87 -3.77 10.53 15.42
CA PRO A 87 -4.05 9.58 14.34
C PRO A 87 -3.38 9.96 13.01
N LEU A 88 -3.30 11.26 12.69
CA LEU A 88 -2.63 11.74 11.46
C LEU A 88 -1.12 11.51 11.51
N SER A 89 -0.49 11.68 12.66
CA SER A 89 0.93 11.39 12.85
C SER A 89 1.22 9.90 12.81
N ILE A 90 0.36 9.06 13.37
CA ILE A 90 0.46 7.59 13.22
C ILE A 90 0.32 7.20 11.74
N ALA A 91 -0.64 7.77 11.00
CA ALA A 91 -0.81 7.52 9.56
C ALA A 91 0.44 7.93 8.74
N ALA A 92 1.05 9.07 9.08
CA ALA A 92 2.29 9.53 8.47
C ALA A 92 3.47 8.57 8.74
N LEU A 93 3.63 8.11 9.99
CA LEU A 93 4.66 7.14 10.35
C LEU A 93 4.46 5.78 9.66
N LEU A 94 3.22 5.29 9.60
CA LEU A 94 2.89 4.06 8.89
C LEU A 94 3.14 4.19 7.38
N THR A 95 2.97 5.39 6.81
CA THR A 95 3.33 5.66 5.41
C THR A 95 4.82 5.41 5.17
N LEU A 96 5.70 5.81 6.10
CA LEU A 96 7.13 5.48 6.03
C LEU A 96 7.36 3.96 6.12
N GLY A 97 6.66 3.27 7.02
CA GLY A 97 6.71 1.81 7.13
C GLY A 97 6.29 1.10 5.83
N ARG A 98 5.23 1.61 5.18
CA ARG A 98 4.76 1.13 3.87
C ARG A 98 5.82 1.34 2.78
N TYR A 99 6.50 2.48 2.74
CA TYR A 99 7.60 2.72 1.81
C TYR A 99 8.78 1.77 2.06
N TYR A 100 9.14 1.54 3.33
CA TYR A 100 10.19 0.60 3.69
C TYR A 100 9.86 -0.82 3.20
N ALA A 101 8.66 -1.32 3.49
CA ALA A 101 8.22 -2.63 2.99
C ALA A 101 8.21 -2.68 1.45
N THR A 102 7.79 -1.60 0.79
CA THR A 102 7.81 -1.49 -0.68
C THR A 102 9.22 -1.50 -1.25
N SER A 103 10.19 -0.84 -0.60
CA SER A 103 11.59 -0.85 -1.03
C SER A 103 12.22 -2.26 -1.03
N LYS A 104 11.66 -3.17 -0.23
CA LYS A 104 12.08 -4.58 -0.17
C LYS A 104 11.26 -5.47 -1.10
N ALA A 105 9.95 -5.23 -1.22
CA ALA A 105 9.06 -5.99 -2.08
C ALA A 105 9.24 -5.67 -3.57
N ALA A 106 9.33 -4.38 -3.94
CA ALA A 106 9.34 -3.94 -5.33
C ALA A 106 10.52 -4.51 -6.14
N PRO A 107 11.78 -4.54 -5.63
CA PRO A 107 12.88 -5.14 -6.38
C PRO A 107 12.66 -6.63 -6.67
N VAL A 108 12.00 -7.36 -5.77
CA VAL A 108 11.68 -8.78 -5.97
C VAL A 108 10.69 -8.94 -7.11
N MET A 109 9.60 -8.17 -7.11
CA MET A 109 8.59 -8.18 -8.18
C MET A 109 9.21 -7.75 -9.53
N LEU A 110 9.96 -6.65 -9.55
CA LEU A 110 10.64 -6.16 -10.76
C LEU A 110 11.62 -7.19 -11.34
N SER A 111 12.26 -8.01 -10.48
CA SER A 111 13.17 -9.06 -10.94
C SER A 111 12.46 -10.18 -11.72
N LEU A 112 11.14 -10.37 -11.54
CA LEU A 112 10.38 -11.38 -12.29
C LEU A 112 10.37 -11.10 -13.79
N ARG A 113 10.56 -9.84 -14.21
CA ARG A 113 10.64 -9.45 -15.62
C ARG A 113 11.72 -10.21 -16.39
N LYS A 114 12.84 -10.51 -15.73
CA LYS A 114 14.03 -11.13 -16.34
C LYS A 114 14.30 -12.54 -15.82
N THR A 115 13.52 -13.01 -14.84
CA THR A 115 13.72 -14.35 -14.29
C THR A 115 13.17 -15.38 -15.29
N PRO A 116 13.95 -16.40 -15.68
CA PRO A 116 13.45 -17.48 -16.53
C PRO A 116 12.29 -18.24 -15.88
N ASP A 117 11.56 -19.01 -16.68
CA ASP A 117 10.44 -19.84 -16.21
C ASP A 117 10.93 -21.13 -15.53
N ASP A 118 11.69 -20.93 -14.46
CA ASP A 118 12.12 -21.96 -13.51
C ASP A 118 11.25 -21.88 -12.26
N GLU A 119 10.49 -22.94 -12.01
CA GLU A 119 9.51 -23.02 -10.92
C GLU A 119 10.14 -22.79 -9.54
N ALA A 120 11.32 -23.38 -9.27
CA ALA A 120 11.96 -23.28 -7.96
C ALA A 120 12.48 -21.85 -7.70
N ILE A 121 13.08 -21.23 -8.72
CA ILE A 121 13.59 -19.85 -8.63
C ILE A 121 12.43 -18.87 -8.46
N LEU A 122 11.35 -19.04 -9.23
CA LEU A 122 10.18 -18.18 -9.15
C LEU A 122 9.45 -18.33 -7.82
N ALA A 123 9.25 -19.55 -7.33
CA ALA A 123 8.62 -19.81 -6.04
C ALA A 123 9.38 -19.12 -4.90
N ALA A 124 10.70 -19.26 -4.84
CA ALA A 124 11.53 -18.63 -3.81
C ALA A 124 11.44 -17.10 -3.84
N LYS A 125 11.40 -16.49 -5.03
CA LYS A 125 11.20 -15.04 -5.19
C LYS A 125 9.80 -14.63 -4.73
N LEU A 126 8.76 -15.35 -5.13
CA LEU A 126 7.37 -15.05 -4.77
C LEU A 126 7.14 -15.19 -3.26
N ASP A 127 7.77 -16.14 -2.59
CA ASP A 127 7.71 -16.29 -1.13
C ASP A 127 8.39 -15.12 -0.41
N LYS A 128 9.54 -14.67 -0.92
CA LYS A 128 10.19 -13.46 -0.39
C LYS A 128 9.32 -12.22 -0.61
N PHE A 129 8.68 -12.11 -1.77
CA PHE A 129 7.75 -11.02 -2.07
C PHE A 129 6.54 -11.05 -1.13
N GLU A 130 5.94 -12.22 -0.90
CA GLU A 130 4.79 -12.39 0.00
C GLU A 130 5.08 -11.87 1.40
N ARG A 131 6.23 -12.19 1.98
CA ARG A 131 6.62 -11.72 3.33
C ARG A 131 6.62 -10.19 3.42
N TRP A 132 7.24 -9.52 2.46
CA TRP A 132 7.28 -8.05 2.45
C TRP A 132 5.94 -7.43 2.05
N SER A 133 5.18 -8.09 1.19
CA SER A 133 3.84 -7.65 0.81
C SER A 133 2.86 -7.75 1.98
N ALA A 134 3.00 -8.75 2.85
CA ALA A 134 2.20 -8.86 4.08
C ALA A 134 2.45 -7.66 5.00
N VAL A 135 3.72 -7.33 5.30
CA VAL A 135 4.07 -6.14 6.10
C VAL A 135 3.50 -4.86 5.47
N ARG A 136 3.67 -4.70 4.16
CA ARG A 136 3.12 -3.54 3.42
C ARG A 136 1.60 -3.45 3.54
N THR A 137 0.90 -4.57 3.40
CA THR A 137 -0.56 -4.65 3.47
C THR A 137 -1.06 -4.31 4.88
N THR A 138 -0.37 -4.78 5.92
CA THR A 138 -0.67 -4.42 7.31
C THR A 138 -0.51 -2.92 7.53
N CYS A 139 0.59 -2.31 7.07
CA CYS A 139 0.76 -0.86 7.16
C CYS A 139 -0.37 -0.11 6.45
N MET A 140 -0.76 -0.52 5.23
CA MET A 140 -1.84 0.12 4.48
C MET A 140 -3.20 -0.01 5.18
N GLY A 141 -3.51 -1.19 5.73
CA GLY A 141 -4.73 -1.39 6.51
C GLY A 141 -4.77 -0.50 7.75
N LEU A 142 -3.66 -0.40 8.48
CA LEU A 142 -3.55 0.49 9.64
C LEU A 142 -3.65 1.97 9.26
N ILE A 143 -3.05 2.41 8.13
CA ILE A 143 -3.19 3.80 7.63
C ILE A 143 -4.66 4.11 7.38
N PHE A 144 -5.40 3.21 6.72
CA PHE A 144 -6.82 3.40 6.48
C PHE A 144 -7.61 3.52 7.80
N LEU A 145 -7.36 2.62 8.75
CA LEU A 145 -8.02 2.65 10.06
C LEU A 145 -7.71 3.93 10.86
N THR A 146 -6.46 4.41 10.83
CA THR A 146 -6.09 5.65 11.54
C THR A 146 -6.62 6.90 10.84
N LEU A 147 -6.72 6.91 9.51
CA LEU A 147 -7.39 7.98 8.77
C LEU A 147 -8.90 7.99 9.04
N MET A 148 -9.53 6.82 9.19
CA MET A 148 -10.93 6.74 9.62
C MET A 148 -11.11 7.26 11.03
N TRP A 149 -10.19 6.96 11.94
CA TRP A 149 -10.18 7.53 13.28
C TRP A 149 -10.06 9.06 13.24
N ALA A 150 -9.13 9.61 12.44
CA ALA A 150 -9.01 11.06 12.25
C ALA A 150 -10.31 11.66 11.69
N LEU A 151 -10.95 11.01 10.72
CA LEU A 151 -12.20 11.48 10.12
C LEU A 151 -13.35 11.54 11.14
N LEU A 152 -13.45 10.55 12.03
CA LEU A 152 -14.46 10.52 13.08
C LEU A 152 -14.29 11.62 14.13
N ILE A 153 -13.06 12.09 14.36
CA ILE A 153 -12.77 13.19 15.29
C ILE A 153 -12.95 14.56 14.61
N ALA A 154 -12.67 14.64 13.30
CA ALA A 154 -12.72 15.88 12.54
C ALA A 154 -14.16 16.34 12.17
N HIS A 155 -15.17 15.54 12.52
CA HIS A 155 -16.59 15.79 12.26
C HIS A 155 -17.38 16.05 13.53
#